data_AF-A0A151XKE0-F1
#
_entry.id   AF-A0A151XKE0-F1
#
_cell.length_a   1.000
_cell.length_b   1.000
_cell.length_c   1.000
_cell.angle_alpha   90.00
_cell.angle_beta   90.00
_cell.angle_gamma   90.00
#
_symmetry.space_group_name_H-M   'P 1'
#
loop_
_entity.id
_entity.type
_entity.pdbx_description
1 polymer ?
#
loop_
_entity_poly.entity_id
_entity_poly.type
_entity_poly.pdbx_seq_one_letter_code
_entity_poly.pdbx_strand_id
1 'polypeptide(L)'
;NCQELDSKVPEFQTDVNFDIWYLQETKLVKDTQIHSKSHSFERTDINAPSQSGAAIAVKGTIHYESLDLSFIQHASVELMGIKIYIEDFPCLIINVCKVSQNKYLSLK
;
A
#
# COMPACT_ATOMS: atom_id res chain seq x y z
N ASN A 1 8.91 -0.91 1.66
CA ASN A 1 9.05 -1.38 0.27
C ASN A 1 9.20 -2.89 0.28
N CYS A 2 8.26 -3.59 -0.35
CA CYS A 2 8.11 -5.04 -0.33
C CYS A 2 8.84 -5.71 -1.49
N GLN A 3 9.03 -5.05 -2.64
CA GLN A 3 9.57 -5.68 -3.85
C GLN A 3 8.85 -7.01 -4.15
N GLU A 4 7.52 -6.97 -4.23
CA GLU A 4 6.58 -8.11 -4.29
C GLU A 4 6.18 -8.67 -2.91
N LEU A 5 4.91 -8.44 -2.54
CA LEU A 5 4.38 -8.81 -1.23
C LEU A 5 4.13 -10.31 -1.09
N ASP A 6 3.69 -10.99 -2.15
CA ASP A 6 3.36 -12.43 -2.13
C ASP A 6 4.54 -13.30 -1.64
N SER A 7 5.77 -12.88 -1.97
CA SER A 7 6.99 -13.53 -1.50
C SER A 7 7.27 -13.34 0.00
N LYS A 8 6.59 -12.39 0.66
CA LYS A 8 6.82 -11.93 2.04
C LYS A 8 5.61 -12.07 2.95
N VAL A 9 4.45 -12.52 2.47
CA VAL A 9 3.23 -12.74 3.27
C VAL A 9 3.49 -13.55 4.56
N PRO A 10 4.37 -14.57 4.60
CA PRO A 10 4.71 -15.26 5.84
C PRO A 10 5.37 -14.37 6.90
N GLU A 11 6.09 -13.31 6.51
CA GLU A 11 6.78 -12.40 7.43
C GLU A 11 5.79 -11.51 8.21
N PHE A 12 4.63 -11.20 7.62
CA PHE A 12 3.53 -10.48 8.27
C PHE A 12 2.72 -11.33 9.26
N GLN A 13 2.95 -12.64 9.31
CA GLN A 13 2.29 -13.55 10.25
C GLN A 13 3.03 -13.68 11.59
N THR A 14 4.20 -13.06 11.72
CA THR A 14 4.94 -12.98 12.99
C THR A 14 4.48 -11.77 13.81
N ASP A 15 4.58 -11.84 15.14
CA ASP A 15 4.12 -10.82 16.13
C ASP A 15 4.84 -9.47 16.00
N VAL A 16 4.73 -8.83 14.85
CA VAL A 16 5.31 -7.52 14.60
C VAL A 16 4.29 -6.47 15.06
N ASN A 17 4.57 -5.86 16.21
CA ASN A 17 3.69 -4.97 16.95
C ASN A 17 3.61 -3.53 16.39
N PHE A 18 3.50 -3.38 15.07
CA PHE A 18 3.21 -2.07 14.47
C PHE A 18 1.73 -1.93 14.19
N ASP A 19 1.19 -0.77 14.57
CA ASP A 19 -0.22 -0.43 14.39
C ASP A 19 -0.57 -0.11 12.93
N ILE A 20 0.36 0.50 12.19
CA ILE A 20 0.17 0.89 10.78
C ILE A 20 1.44 0.56 9.98
N TRP A 21 1.27 -0.05 8.80
CA TRP A 21 2.36 -0.38 7.90
C TRP A 21 2.10 0.22 6.53
N TYR A 22 3.13 0.82 5.94
CA TYR A 22 3.08 1.35 4.58
C TYR A 22 3.86 0.41 3.66
N LEU A 23 3.12 -0.24 2.77
CA LEU A 23 3.63 -1.25 1.86
C LEU A 23 3.69 -0.66 0.46
N GLN A 24 4.82 -0.84 -0.20
CA GLN A 24 5.13 -0.25 -1.51
C GLN A 24 5.69 -1.35 -2.38
N GLU A 25 5.48 -1.26 -3.70
CA GLU A 25 5.83 -2.33 -4.64
C GLU A 25 5.21 -3.65 -4.19
N THR A 26 3.92 -3.65 -3.86
CA THR A 26 3.22 -4.85 -3.40
C THR A 26 3.08 -5.87 -4.53
N LYS A 27 2.99 -5.40 -5.78
CA LYS A 27 2.82 -6.23 -7.00
C LYS A 27 1.62 -7.17 -6.96
N LEU A 28 0.65 -6.88 -6.10
CA LEU A 28 -0.57 -7.66 -5.96
C LEU A 28 -1.51 -7.36 -7.11
N VAL A 29 -2.00 -8.40 -7.77
CA VAL A 29 -3.04 -8.29 -8.79
C VAL A 29 -4.42 -8.30 -8.14
N LYS A 30 -5.42 -7.87 -8.91
CA LYS A 30 -6.82 -8.00 -8.52
C LYS A 30 -7.11 -9.45 -8.13
N ASP A 31 -7.85 -9.63 -7.04
CA ASP A 31 -8.25 -10.91 -6.45
C ASP A 31 -7.18 -11.66 -5.63
N THR A 32 -5.91 -11.21 -5.61
CA THR A 32 -4.93 -11.77 -4.67
C THR A 32 -5.42 -11.60 -3.24
N GLN A 33 -5.52 -12.68 -2.47
CA GLN A 33 -5.98 -12.62 -1.08
C GLN A 33 -4.82 -12.30 -0.15
N ILE A 34 -5.01 -11.32 0.74
CA ILE A 34 -4.10 -11.08 1.88
C ILE A 34 -4.87 -11.44 3.14
N HIS A 35 -4.32 -12.35 3.93
CA HIS A 35 -4.93 -12.75 5.20
C HIS A 35 -4.08 -12.24 6.36
N SER A 36 -4.69 -11.44 7.24
CA SER A 36 -4.16 -11.10 8.55
C SER A 36 -5.26 -11.22 9.60
N LYS A 37 -4.89 -11.69 10.79
CA LYS A 37 -5.81 -11.76 11.94
C LYS A 37 -5.92 -10.42 12.68
N SER A 38 -4.91 -9.56 12.55
CA SER A 38 -4.76 -8.35 13.35
C SER A 38 -4.88 -7.06 12.55
N HIS A 39 -4.74 -7.11 11.22
CA HIS A 39 -4.72 -5.93 10.36
C HIS A 39 -5.71 -6.04 9.21
N SER A 40 -6.38 -4.94 8.93
CA SER A 40 -7.11 -4.68 7.68
C SER A 40 -6.16 -4.05 6.66
N PHE A 41 -6.42 -4.27 5.38
CA PHE A 41 -5.58 -3.73 4.31
C PHE A 41 -6.40 -2.82 3.40
N GLU A 42 -6.01 -1.56 3.33
CA GLU A 42 -6.33 -0.71 2.18
C GLU A 42 -5.27 -0.95 1.11
N ARG A 43 -5.63 -1.07 -0.16
CA ARG A 43 -4.64 -1.33 -1.22
C ARG A 43 -5.07 -0.85 -2.59
N THR A 44 -4.07 -0.62 -3.42
CA THR A 44 -4.21 -0.44 -4.87
C THR A 44 -3.56 -1.64 -5.58
N ASP A 45 -4.37 -2.41 -6.28
CA ASP A 45 -3.94 -3.56 -7.05
C ASP A 45 -3.38 -3.13 -8.41
N ILE A 46 -2.40 -3.87 -8.90
CA ILE A 46 -1.84 -3.63 -10.24
C ILE A 46 -2.77 -4.20 -11.32
N ASN A 47 -3.07 -3.38 -12.32
CA ASN A 47 -3.79 -3.73 -13.53
C ASN A 47 -2.94 -3.51 -14.81
N ALA A 48 -1.75 -2.90 -14.68
CA ALA A 48 -0.82 -2.66 -15.78
C ALA A 48 0.63 -2.91 -15.35
N PRO A 49 1.53 -3.34 -16.28
CA PRO A 49 2.94 -3.61 -15.97
C PRO A 49 3.73 -2.40 -15.43
N SER A 50 3.27 -1.19 -15.74
CA SER A 50 3.89 0.06 -15.27
C SER A 50 3.58 0.36 -13.81
N GLN A 51 2.65 -0.36 -13.17
CA GLN A 51 2.26 -0.12 -11.79
C GLN A 51 3.11 -0.92 -10.80
N SER A 52 3.31 -0.34 -9.63
CA SER A 52 4.02 -0.97 -8.52
C SER A 52 3.08 -1.60 -7.50
N GLY A 53 1.91 -0.99 -7.29
CA GLY A 53 0.97 -1.39 -6.26
C GLY A 53 1.44 -0.90 -4.89
N ALA A 54 0.46 -0.52 -4.07
CA ALA A 54 0.69 -0.01 -2.73
C ALA A 54 -0.39 -0.54 -1.79
N ALA A 55 -0.07 -0.66 -0.51
CA ALA A 55 -1.04 -0.99 0.52
C ALA A 55 -0.70 -0.27 1.82
N ILE A 56 -1.71 -0.11 2.68
CA ILE A 56 -1.57 0.32 4.06
C ILE A 56 -2.27 -0.73 4.89
N ALA A 57 -1.51 -1.40 5.76
CA ALA A 57 -2.06 -2.31 6.75
C ALA A 57 -2.36 -1.52 8.01
N VAL A 58 -3.59 -1.59 8.52
CA VAL A 58 -4.04 -0.89 9.72
C VAL A 58 -4.55 -1.91 10.72
N LYS A 59 -4.06 -1.86 11.95
CA LYS A 59 -4.50 -2.75 13.02
C LYS A 59 -6.00 -2.60 13.24
N GLY A 60 -6.72 -3.71 13.37
CA GLY A 60 -8.18 -3.74 13.35
C GLY A 60 -8.87 -2.96 14.48
N THR A 61 -8.13 -2.57 15.52
CA THR A 61 -8.62 -1.70 16.60
C THR A 61 -8.58 -0.21 16.26
N ILE A 62 -7.96 0.18 15.14
CA ILE A 62 -7.82 1.57 14.72
C ILE A 62 -8.84 1.86 13.63
N HIS A 63 -9.70 2.85 13.88
CA HIS A 63 -10.59 3.38 12.86
C HIS A 63 -9.83 4.32 11.92
N TYR A 64 -10.10 4.22 10.63
CA TYR A 64 -9.49 5.06 9.61
C TYR A 64 -10.47 5.36 8.47
N GLU A 65 -10.23 6.49 7.80
CA GLU A 65 -10.90 6.91 6.57
C GLU A 65 -9.90 6.83 5.42
N SER A 66 -10.25 6.22 4.29
CA SER A 66 -9.42 6.30 3.07
C SER A 66 -9.46 7.71 2.49
N LEU A 67 -8.31 8.22 2.04
CA LEU A 67 -8.22 9.50 1.37
C LEU A 67 -8.36 9.31 -0.15
N ASP A 68 -9.29 10.04 -0.76
CA ASP A 68 -9.33 10.16 -2.21
C ASP A 68 -8.20 11.10 -2.66
N LEU A 69 -7.17 10.53 -3.28
CA LEU A 69 -6.03 11.24 -3.85
C LEU A 69 -6.05 11.22 -5.39
N SER A 70 -7.17 10.84 -6.00
CA SER A 70 -7.28 10.67 -7.45
C SER A 70 -7.01 11.94 -8.26
N PHE A 71 -7.12 13.11 -7.63
CA PHE A 71 -6.80 14.41 -8.22
C PHE A 71 -5.30 14.72 -8.28
N ILE A 72 -4.46 13.97 -7.57
CA ILE A 72 -3.00 14.11 -7.54
C ILE A 72 -2.38 12.96 -8.33
N GLN A 73 -2.28 13.12 -9.65
CA GLN A 73 -1.67 12.12 -10.52
C GLN A 73 -0.36 12.62 -11.10
N HIS A 74 0.69 11.81 -10.97
CA HIS A 74 1.95 12.07 -11.64
C HIS A 74 2.59 10.76 -12.06
N ALA A 75 3.12 10.70 -13.29
CA ALA A 75 3.59 9.46 -13.93
C ALA A 75 4.80 8.76 -13.25
N SER A 76 5.32 9.33 -12.16
CA SER A 76 6.47 8.79 -11.42
C SER A 76 6.13 8.40 -9.99
N VAL A 77 4.88 8.57 -9.55
CA VAL A 77 4.46 8.26 -8.18
C VAL A 77 3.10 7.60 -8.16
N GLU A 78 2.97 6.65 -7.25
CA GLU A 78 1.69 6.10 -6.80
C GLU A 78 1.47 6.61 -5.37
N LEU A 79 0.26 7.14 -5.14
CA LEU A 79 -0.13 7.72 -3.85
C LEU A 79 -1.27 6.91 -3.26
N MET A 80 -1.19 6.66 -1.96
CA MET A 80 -2.32 6.14 -1.19
C MET A 80 -2.30 6.82 0.17
N GLY A 81 -3.47 7.13 0.73
CA GLY A 81 -3.52 7.80 2.00
C GLY A 81 -4.69 7.37 2.85
N ILE A 82 -4.50 7.47 4.16
CA ILE A 82 -5.55 7.30 5.14
C ILE A 82 -5.53 8.48 6.12
N LYS A 83 -6.66 8.71 6.75
CA LYS A 83 -6.82 9.61 7.87
C LYS A 83 -7.19 8.79 9.10
N ILE A 84 -6.48 9.03 10.19
CA ILE A 84 -6.77 8.47 11.50
C ILE A 84 -7.00 9.61 12.50
N TYR A 85 -7.55 9.30 13.67
CA TYR A 85 -7.68 10.24 14.76
C TYR A 85 -6.83 9.78 15.94
N ILE A 86 -6.00 10.68 16.47
CA ILE A 86 -5.19 10.47 17.67
C ILE A 86 -5.65 11.52 18.68
N GLU A 87 -6.26 11.08 19.78
CA GLU A 87 -6.82 11.99 20.80
C GLU A 87 -7.74 13.07 20.17
N ASP A 88 -8.60 12.64 19.24
CA ASP A 88 -9.50 13.50 18.44
C ASP A 88 -8.81 14.44 17.44
N PHE A 89 -7.48 14.46 17.35
CA PHE A 89 -6.75 15.19 16.33
C PHE A 89 -6.60 14.37 15.03
N PRO A 90 -6.98 14.93 13.87
CA PRO A 90 -6.82 14.24 12.60
C PRO A 90 -5.34 14.15 12.21
N CYS A 91 -4.89 12.94 11.91
CA CYS A 91 -3.56 12.65 11.37
C CYS A 91 -3.70 12.09 9.96
N LEU A 92 -3.08 12.76 8.98
CA LEU A 92 -3.04 12.30 7.59
C LEU A 92 -1.76 11.52 7.35
N ILE A 93 -1.90 10.31 6.83
CA ILE A 93 -0.79 9.43 6.49
C ILE A 93 -0.83 9.22 4.99
N ILE A 94 0.23 9.61 4.29
CA ILE A 94 0.35 9.47 2.83
C ILE A 94 1.52 8.55 2.51
N ASN A 95 1.23 7.40 1.90
CA ASN A 95 2.21 6.50 1.33
C ASN A 95 2.55 6.95 -0.10
N VAL A 96 3.79 7.36 -0.30
CA VAL A 96 4.32 7.82 -1.60
C VAL A 96 5.27 6.77 -2.16
N CYS A 97 4.84 6.06 -3.19
CA CYS A 97 5.66 5.06 -3.87
C CYS A 97 6.23 5.63 -5.17
N LYS A 98 7.56 5.70 -5.30
CA LYS A 98 8.21 6.11 -6.55
C LYS A 98 8.13 4.98 -7.56
N VAL A 99 7.54 5.25 -8.71
CA VAL A 99 7.48 4.31 -9.84
C VAL A 99 8.70 4.56 -10.73
N SER A 100 9.51 3.53 -10.94
CA SER A 100 10.65 3.61 -11.86
C SER A 100 10.15 3.45 -13.29
N GLN A 101 10.23 4.51 -14.11
CA GLN A 101 9.80 4.51 -15.52
C GLN A 101 10.66 3.64 -16.46
N ASN A 102 11.71 2.99 -15.94
CA ASN A 102 12.71 2.29 -16.75
C ASN A 102 12.58 0.76 -16.65
N LYS A 103 11.62 0.14 -17.36
CA LYS A 103 11.73 -1.31 -17.68
C LYS A 103 11.31 -1.73 -19.09
N TYR A 104 10.83 -0.84 -19.97
CA TYR A 104 10.36 -1.26 -21.31
C TYR A 104 10.85 -0.40 -22.48
N LEU A 105 12.00 0.28 -22.36
CA LEU A 105 12.66 0.92 -23.51
C LEU A 105 13.64 0.01 -24.28
N SER A 106 13.72 -1.27 -23.94
CA SER A 106 14.58 -2.23 -24.65
C SER A 106 13.76 -3.43 -25.12
N LEU A 107 13.09 -3.27 -26.26
CA LEU A 107 12.75 -4.31 -27.25
C LEU A 107 12.24 -3.56 -28.50
N LYS A 108 13.20 -3.04 -29.28
CA LYS A 108 13.01 -2.71 -30.69
C LYS A 108 13.95 -3.59 -31.50
#